data_AF-X0Y5I0-F1
#
_entry.id   AF-X0Y5I0-F1
#
_cell.length_a   1.000
_cell.length_b   1.000
_cell.length_c   1.000
_cell.angle_alpha   90.00
_cell.angle_beta   90.00
_cell.angle_gamma   90.00
#
_symmetry.space_group_name_H-M   'P 1'
#
loop_
_entity.id
_entity.type
_entity.pdbx_description
1 polymer ?
#
loop_
_entity_poly.entity_id
_entity_poly.type
_entity_poly.pdbx_seq_one_letter_code
_entity_poly.pdbx_strand_id
1 'polypeptide(L)'
;MVLEALINPIKAEKKPWEMFFIGFIYSSIALLLSLWIFEKHASLVMVFLTVLVCTPLMYSTLKLEEKKDLEIKEERKLLKQHGKAITFLIFLFMGMCVSFAVWYVFLPVNTVQTTFQIQQQTITDINIQITAEAINKSTLFSKIFMNNIKVLSFCILFSFI
;
A
#
# COMPACT_ATOMS: atom_id res chain seq x y z
N MET A 1 21.29 6.29 6.00
CA MET A 1 21.18 5.89 4.57
C MET A 1 20.53 7.02 3.77
N VAL A 2 20.98 7.29 2.54
CA VAL A 2 20.52 8.44 1.71
C VAL A 2 19.00 8.46 1.47
N LEU A 3 18.34 7.29 1.48
CA LEU A 3 16.88 7.17 1.39
C LEU A 3 16.12 7.67 2.65
N GLU A 4 16.72 7.63 3.84
CA GLU A 4 16.13 8.18 5.08
C GLU A 4 16.12 9.72 5.08
N ALA A 5 16.93 10.34 4.22
CA ALA A 5 16.99 11.80 4.10
C ALA A 5 15.87 12.37 3.21
N LEU A 6 15.19 11.56 2.40
CA LEU A 6 14.20 12.03 1.43
C LEU A 6 12.92 12.53 2.10
N ILE A 7 12.46 11.90 3.18
CA ILE A 7 11.22 12.29 3.85
C ILE A 7 11.36 12.14 5.36
N ASN A 8 11.28 13.27 6.06
CA ASN A 8 11.23 13.31 7.51
C ASN A 8 9.77 13.11 7.98
N PRO A 9 9.47 12.14 8.85
CA PRO A 9 8.12 11.91 9.38
C PRO A 9 7.53 13.14 10.09
N ILE A 10 8.37 13.96 10.72
CA ILE A 10 7.95 15.23 11.36
C ILE A 10 7.44 16.23 10.31
N LYS A 11 8.05 16.25 9.12
CA LYS A 11 7.57 17.09 8.01
C LYS A 11 6.26 16.55 7.46
N ALA A 12 6.14 15.23 7.32
CA ALA A 12 4.92 14.55 6.87
C ALA A 12 3.72 14.83 7.79
N GLU A 13 3.89 14.81 9.11
CA GLU A 13 2.83 15.16 10.06
C GLU A 13 2.38 16.61 9.96
N LYS A 14 3.30 17.54 9.68
CA LYS A 14 2.98 18.97 9.56
C LYS A 14 2.23 19.28 8.26
N LYS A 15 2.50 18.54 7.19
CA LYS A 15 1.93 18.75 5.86
C LYS A 15 1.50 17.43 5.23
N PRO A 16 0.42 16.81 5.73
CA PRO A 16 0.01 15.48 5.30
C PRO A 16 -0.38 15.42 3.82
N TRP A 17 -0.90 16.51 3.25
CA TRP A 17 -1.29 16.55 1.83
C TRP A 17 -0.10 16.44 0.86
N GLU A 18 1.12 16.87 1.24
CA GLU A 18 2.31 16.73 0.40
C GLU A 18 2.63 15.24 0.15
N MET A 19 2.23 14.36 1.07
CA MET A 19 2.42 12.91 0.94
C MET A 19 1.63 12.30 -0.20
N PHE A 20 0.54 12.92 -0.64
CA PHE A 20 -0.20 12.49 -1.82
C PHE A 20 0.67 12.52 -3.08
N PHE A 21 1.36 13.63 -3.31
CA PHE A 21 2.23 13.78 -4.48
C PHE A 21 3.44 12.84 -4.42
N ILE A 22 3.98 12.63 -3.23
CA ILE A 22 5.04 11.66 -2.99
C ILE A 22 4.56 10.25 -3.35
N GLY A 23 3.41 9.83 -2.83
CA GLY A 23 2.83 8.52 -3.11
C GLY A 23 2.59 8.31 -4.60
N PHE A 24 2.09 9.35 -5.28
CA PHE A 24 1.89 9.35 -6.73
C PHE A 24 3.19 9.15 -7.51
N ILE A 25 4.24 9.92 -7.16
CA ILE A 25 5.54 9.85 -7.83
C ILE A 25 6.22 8.51 -7.56
N TYR A 26 6.21 8.03 -6.31
CA TYR A 26 6.86 6.79 -5.93
C TYR A 26 6.25 5.58 -6.66
N SER A 27 4.92 5.47 -6.69
CA SER A 27 4.26 4.39 -7.42
C SER A 27 4.42 4.53 -8.94
N SER A 28 4.47 5.76 -9.48
CA SER A 28 4.74 5.99 -10.91
C SER A 28 6.15 5.52 -11.30
N ILE A 29 7.16 5.89 -10.52
CA ILE A 29 8.55 5.46 -10.76
C ILE A 29 8.67 3.96 -10.60
N ALA A 30 8.07 3.37 -9.55
CA ALA A 30 8.07 1.93 -9.34
C ALA A 30 7.44 1.16 -10.51
N LEU A 31 6.31 1.65 -11.04
CA LEU A 31 5.65 1.07 -12.20
C LEU A 31 6.55 1.16 -13.44
N LEU A 32 7.09 2.34 -13.74
CA LEU A 32 7.94 2.54 -14.92
C LEU A 32 9.23 1.69 -14.86
N LEU A 33 9.87 1.60 -13.70
CA LEU A 33 11.04 0.75 -13.50
C LEU A 33 10.70 -0.73 -13.64
N SER A 34 9.54 -1.15 -13.13
CA SER A 34 9.09 -2.54 -13.25
C SER A 34 8.88 -2.95 -14.71
N LEU A 35 8.32 -2.06 -15.52
CA LEU A 35 8.14 -2.24 -16.95
C LEU A 35 9.48 -2.24 -17.71
N TRP A 36 10.38 -1.33 -17.36
CA TRP A 36 11.64 -1.19 -18.09
C TRP A 36 12.61 -2.33 -17.83
N ILE A 37 12.73 -2.80 -16.59
CA ILE A 37 13.76 -3.77 -16.19
C ILE A 37 13.19 -5.20 -16.08
N PHE A 38 11.93 -5.34 -15.64
CA PHE A 38 11.34 -6.61 -15.24
C PHE A 38 10.00 -6.87 -15.91
N GLU A 39 9.86 -6.55 -17.21
CA GLU A 39 8.60 -6.59 -17.95
C GLU A 39 7.75 -7.85 -17.68
N LYS A 40 8.35 -9.05 -17.75
CA LYS A 40 7.66 -10.34 -17.54
C LYS A 40 7.07 -10.52 -16.13
N HIS A 41 7.57 -9.78 -15.14
CA HIS A 41 7.15 -9.86 -13.74
C HIS A 41 6.67 -8.49 -13.22
N ALA A 42 6.39 -7.54 -14.11
CA ALA A 42 6.10 -6.15 -13.77
C ALA A 42 4.97 -6.04 -12.74
N SER A 43 3.95 -6.91 -12.83
CA SER A 43 2.81 -6.91 -11.92
C SER A 43 3.13 -7.12 -10.44
N LEU A 44 4.09 -7.99 -10.12
CA LEU A 44 4.52 -8.18 -8.72
C LEU A 44 5.64 -7.21 -8.35
N VAL A 45 6.56 -6.97 -9.29
CA VAL A 45 7.72 -6.10 -9.08
C VAL A 45 7.32 -4.65 -8.83
N MET A 46 6.28 -4.13 -9.50
CA MET A 46 5.81 -2.76 -9.27
C MET A 46 5.35 -2.56 -7.82
N VAL A 47 4.65 -3.55 -7.24
CA VAL A 47 4.15 -3.49 -5.87
C VAL A 47 5.34 -3.58 -4.91
N PHE A 48 6.27 -4.50 -5.17
CA PHE A 48 7.48 -4.66 -4.39
C PHE A 48 8.31 -3.37 -4.34
N LEU A 49 8.59 -2.74 -5.48
CA LEU A 49 9.36 -1.50 -5.56
C LEU A 49 8.64 -0.33 -4.87
N THR A 50 7.32 -0.26 -5.00
CA THR A 50 6.51 0.76 -4.29
C THR A 50 6.65 0.60 -2.78
N VAL A 51 6.53 -0.62 -2.26
CA VAL A 51 6.70 -0.91 -0.82
C VAL A 51 8.14 -0.63 -0.38
N LEU A 52 9.13 -1.02 -1.18
CA LEU A 52 10.55 -0.82 -0.87
C LEU A 52 10.87 0.67 -0.65
N VAL A 53 10.39 1.55 -1.53
CA VAL A 53 10.63 3.00 -1.41
C VAL A 53 9.86 3.61 -0.24
N CYS A 54 8.68 3.08 0.12
CA CYS A 54 7.92 3.51 1.28
C CYS A 54 8.47 3.00 2.63
N THR A 55 9.30 1.96 2.61
CA THR A 55 9.82 1.29 3.82
C THR A 55 10.58 2.23 4.77
N PRO A 56 11.52 3.08 4.31
CA PRO A 56 12.25 4.01 5.19
C PRO A 56 11.32 4.98 5.91
N LEU A 57 10.30 5.50 5.21
CA LEU A 57 9.30 6.37 5.81
C LEU A 57 8.55 5.62 6.91
N MET A 58 8.01 4.45 6.59
CA MET A 58 7.27 3.61 7.55
C MET A 58 8.11 3.33 8.80
N TYR A 59 9.35 2.88 8.64
CA TYR A 59 10.26 2.62 9.74
C TYR A 59 10.51 3.87 10.60
N SER A 60 10.80 5.00 9.96
CA SER A 60 11.05 6.26 10.67
C SER A 60 9.83 6.78 11.44
N THR A 61 8.63 6.57 10.90
CA THR A 61 7.35 6.89 11.55
C THR A 61 7.12 5.99 12.76
N LEU A 62 7.30 4.68 12.63
CA LEU A 62 7.14 3.75 13.74
C LEU A 62 8.10 4.10 14.90
N LYS A 63 9.36 4.37 14.59
CA LYS A 63 10.36 4.81 15.58
C LYS A 63 9.99 6.13 16.25
N LEU A 64 9.30 7.02 15.54
CA LEU A 64 8.86 8.30 16.08
C LEU A 64 7.61 8.15 16.97
N GLU A 65 6.66 7.30 16.57
CA GLU A 65 5.49 6.98 17.40
C GLU A 65 5.90 6.23 18.68
N GLU A 66 6.84 5.28 18.61
CA GLU A 66 7.38 4.58 19.79
C GLU A 66 7.98 5.56 20.82
N LYS A 67 8.70 6.60 20.35
CA LYS A 67 9.21 7.64 21.25
C LYS A 67 8.11 8.45 21.92
N LYS A 68 7.04 8.77 21.18
CA LYS A 68 5.88 9.49 21.73
C LYS A 68 5.14 8.66 22.78
N ASP A 69 5.05 7.36 22.57
CA ASP A 69 4.42 6.43 23.52
C ASP A 69 5.18 6.35 24.85
N LEU A 70 6.51 6.50 24.84
CA LEU A 70 7.32 6.56 26.07
C LEU A 70 7.14 7.88 26.85
N GLU A 71 6.87 8.98 26.15
CA GLU A 71 6.77 10.33 26.75
C GLU A 71 5.34 10.68 27.21
N ILE A 72 4.31 10.23 26.49
CA ILE A 72 2.92 10.62 26.70
C ILE A 72 2.18 9.55 27.51
N LYS A 73 1.95 9.80 28.80
CA LYS A 73 1.22 8.88 29.70
C LYS A 73 -0.31 8.91 29.54
N GLU A 74 -0.86 9.92 28.88
CA GLU A 74 -2.31 10.09 28.74
C GLU A 74 -2.81 9.46 27.43
N GLU A 75 -3.57 8.37 27.54
CA GLU A 75 -4.12 7.60 26.42
C GLU A 75 -4.87 8.44 25.37
N ARG A 76 -5.72 9.38 25.82
CA ARG A 76 -6.48 10.25 24.91
C ARG A 76 -5.57 11.14 24.06
N LYS A 77 -4.50 11.64 24.67
CA LYS A 77 -3.52 12.51 23.99
C LYS A 77 -2.66 11.69 23.03
N LEU A 78 -2.32 10.46 23.42
CA LEU A 78 -1.56 9.49 22.63
C LEU A 78 -2.33 9.11 21.35
N LEU A 79 -3.60 8.69 21.46
CA LEU A 79 -4.46 8.39 20.30
C LEU A 79 -4.56 9.57 19.31
N LYS A 80 -4.60 10.80 19.81
CA LYS A 80 -4.61 12.00 18.96
C LYS A 80 -3.30 12.22 18.20
N GLN A 81 -2.15 11.79 18.73
CA GLN A 81 -0.88 11.86 18.01
C GLN A 81 -0.79 10.79 16.93
N HIS A 82 -1.18 9.54 17.23
CA HIS A 82 -1.26 8.46 16.25
C HIS A 82 -2.14 8.84 15.05
N GLY A 83 -3.23 9.56 15.30
CA GLY A 83 -4.10 10.10 14.25
C GLY A 83 -3.36 10.97 13.21
N LYS A 84 -2.32 11.73 13.61
CA LYS A 84 -1.51 12.52 12.66
C LYS A 84 -0.69 11.64 11.74
N ALA A 85 -0.10 10.57 12.29
CA ALA A 85 0.66 9.60 11.52
C ALA A 85 -0.23 8.89 10.49
N ILE A 86 -1.38 8.41 10.95
CA ILE A 86 -2.40 7.79 10.10
C ILE A 86 -2.86 8.74 9.00
N THR A 87 -3.07 10.02 9.31
CA THR A 87 -3.54 11.01 8.33
C THR A 87 -2.59 11.11 7.14
N PHE A 88 -1.28 11.29 7.37
CA PHE A 88 -0.35 11.44 6.25
C PHE A 88 -0.15 10.11 5.48
N LEU A 89 -0.24 8.96 6.16
CA LEU A 89 -0.20 7.64 5.52
C LEU A 89 -1.42 7.43 4.60
N ILE A 90 -2.60 7.92 4.98
CA ILE A 90 -3.80 7.90 4.12
C ILE A 90 -3.57 8.76 2.87
N PHE A 91 -2.98 9.96 2.99
CA PHE A 91 -2.65 10.78 1.82
C PHE A 91 -1.64 10.09 0.90
N LEU A 92 -0.59 9.48 1.46
CA LEU A 92 0.38 8.67 0.71
C LEU A 92 -0.33 7.55 -0.07
N PHE A 93 -1.21 6.81 0.60
CA PHE A 93 -1.99 5.74 0.00
C PHE A 93 -2.89 6.24 -1.13
N MET A 94 -3.63 7.33 -0.91
CA MET A 94 -4.47 7.94 -1.97
C MET A 94 -3.64 8.36 -3.18
N GLY A 95 -2.45 8.92 -2.97
CA GLY A 95 -1.52 9.25 -4.05
C GLY A 95 -1.13 8.04 -4.89
N MET A 96 -0.82 6.92 -4.23
CA MET A 96 -0.52 5.65 -4.90
C MET A 96 -1.74 5.14 -5.70
N CYS A 97 -2.93 5.14 -5.11
CA CYS A 97 -4.16 4.71 -5.79
C CYS A 97 -4.44 5.53 -7.05
N VAL A 98 -4.34 6.86 -6.98
CA VAL A 98 -4.58 7.74 -8.12
C VAL A 98 -3.54 7.52 -9.21
N SER A 99 -2.27 7.36 -8.84
CA SER A 99 -1.21 7.03 -9.81
C SER A 99 -1.48 5.72 -10.54
N PHE A 100 -1.79 4.64 -9.83
CA PHE A 100 -2.11 3.37 -10.48
C PHE A 100 -3.37 3.45 -11.34
N ALA A 101 -4.40 4.18 -10.91
CA ALA A 101 -5.59 4.41 -11.72
C ALA A 101 -5.27 5.19 -13.01
N VAL A 102 -4.45 6.23 -12.93
CA VAL A 102 -3.96 7.01 -14.08
C VAL A 102 -3.20 6.09 -15.04
N TRP A 103 -2.19 5.36 -14.57
CA TRP A 103 -1.42 4.46 -15.44
C TRP A 103 -2.27 3.35 -16.05
N TYR A 104 -3.24 2.81 -15.31
CA TYR A 104 -4.17 1.81 -15.84
C TYR A 104 -5.02 2.36 -17.00
N VAL A 105 -5.46 3.63 -16.92
CA VAL A 105 -6.29 4.27 -17.96
C VAL A 105 -5.46 4.70 -19.17
N PHE A 106 -4.25 5.22 -18.96
CA PHE A 106 -3.45 5.84 -20.03
C PHE A 106 -2.48 4.89 -20.74
N LEU A 107 -2.12 3.74 -20.14
CA LEU A 107 -1.22 2.79 -20.80
C LEU A 107 -1.92 2.00 -21.91
N PRO A 108 -1.17 1.54 -22.93
CA PRO A 108 -1.69 0.64 -23.94
C PRO A 108 -2.18 -0.68 -23.33
N VAL A 109 -3.23 -1.27 -23.92
CA VAL A 109 -3.88 -2.49 -23.41
C VAL A 109 -2.89 -3.64 -23.19
N ASN A 110 -1.94 -3.84 -24.11
CA ASN A 110 -0.92 -4.89 -23.99
C ASN A 110 -0.05 -4.70 -22.74
N THR A 111 0.40 -3.45 -22.49
CA THR A 111 1.19 -3.11 -21.31
C THR A 111 0.40 -3.25 -20.02
N VAL A 112 -0.88 -2.87 -20.03
CA VAL A 112 -1.80 -3.02 -18.89
C VAL A 112 -2.01 -4.50 -18.55
N GLN A 113 -2.16 -5.37 -19.55
CA GLN A 113 -2.31 -6.81 -19.33
C GLN A 113 -1.10 -7.43 -18.65
N THR A 114 0.12 -6.98 -18.96
CA THR A 114 1.34 -7.46 -18.29
C THR A 114 1.54 -6.81 -16.91
N THR A 115 1.34 -5.51 -16.81
CA THR A 115 1.61 -4.72 -15.58
C THR A 115 0.57 -4.97 -14.50
N PHE A 116 -0.69 -5.14 -14.86
CA PHE A 116 -1.78 -5.34 -13.89
C PHE A 116 -2.35 -6.76 -13.95
N GLN A 117 -1.59 -7.73 -14.48
CA GLN A 117 -2.03 -9.10 -14.72
C GLN A 117 -2.62 -9.75 -13.46
N ILE A 118 -1.86 -9.76 -12.36
CA ILE A 118 -2.25 -10.44 -11.12
C ILE A 118 -3.50 -9.78 -10.52
N GLN A 119 -3.57 -8.45 -10.59
CA GLN A 119 -4.69 -7.68 -10.06
C GLN A 119 -5.97 -7.96 -10.87
N GLN A 120 -5.88 -7.95 -12.20
CA GLN A 120 -7.02 -8.27 -13.08
C GLN A 120 -7.47 -9.72 -12.92
N GLN A 121 -6.53 -10.67 -12.83
CA GLN A 121 -6.85 -12.08 -12.60
C GLN A 121 -7.59 -12.26 -11.27
N THR A 122 -7.11 -11.62 -10.20
CA THR A 122 -7.74 -11.67 -8.88
C THR A 122 -9.17 -11.14 -8.92
N ILE A 123 -9.41 -10.01 -9.60
CA ILE A 123 -10.76 -9.44 -9.76
C ILE A 123 -11.66 -10.42 -10.55
N THR A 124 -11.13 -11.02 -11.60
CA THR A 124 -11.85 -11.98 -12.44
C THR A 124 -12.20 -13.26 -11.67
N ASP A 125 -11.27 -13.79 -10.88
CA ASP A 125 -11.47 -14.97 -10.01
C ASP A 125 -12.51 -14.75 -8.90
N ILE A 126 -12.70 -13.49 -8.49
CA ILE A 126 -13.74 -13.08 -7.55
C ILE A 126 -15.08 -12.94 -8.28
N ASN A 127 -15.11 -12.34 -9.46
CA ASN A 127 -16.34 -12.02 -10.19
C ASN A 127 -16.96 -13.20 -10.95
N ILE A 128 -16.16 -14.12 -11.50
CA ILE A 128 -16.67 -15.32 -12.22
C ILE A 128 -17.55 -16.18 -11.30
N GLN A 129 -17.28 -16.18 -9.99
CA GLN A 129 -18.08 -16.89 -9.00
C GLN A 129 -19.47 -16.26 -8.73
N ILE A 130 -19.76 -15.08 -9.29
CA ILE A 130 -20.98 -14.31 -9.00
C ILE A 130 -22.01 -14.40 -10.16
N THR A 131 -21.56 -14.70 -11.39
CA THR A 131 -22.42 -14.64 -12.60
C THR A 131 -23.23 -15.92 -12.88
N ALA A 132 -23.11 -16.97 -12.07
CA ALA A 132 -23.97 -18.14 -12.11
C ALA A 132 -24.24 -18.60 -10.67
N GLU A 133 -25.52 -18.77 -10.32
CA GLU A 133 -26.07 -19.04 -8.97
C GLU A 133 -26.32 -17.82 -8.07
N ALA A 134 -27.56 -17.31 -8.19
CA ALA A 134 -28.24 -16.71 -7.06
C ALA A 134 -28.40 -17.77 -5.96
N ILE A 135 -27.42 -17.85 -5.05
CA ILE A 135 -27.41 -18.36 -3.65
C ILE A 135 -25.96 -18.79 -3.39
N ASN A 136 -25.06 -17.85 -3.02
CA ASN A 136 -23.87 -18.17 -2.20
C ASN A 136 -23.02 -16.93 -1.81
N LYS A 137 -23.65 -15.79 -1.46
CA LYS A 137 -22.94 -14.61 -0.90
C LYS A 137 -22.05 -14.95 0.31
N SER A 138 -22.41 -15.98 1.07
CA SER A 138 -21.63 -16.52 2.20
C SER A 138 -20.25 -17.07 1.78
N THR A 139 -20.16 -17.72 0.62
CA THR A 139 -18.90 -18.33 0.15
C THR A 139 -17.87 -17.28 -0.28
N LEU A 140 -18.32 -16.21 -0.95
CA LEU A 140 -17.45 -15.10 -1.36
C LEU A 140 -16.92 -14.34 -0.15
N PHE A 141 -17.80 -14.03 0.81
CA PHE A 141 -17.40 -13.41 2.07
C PHE A 141 -16.37 -14.28 2.81
N SER A 142 -16.64 -15.58 2.95
CA SER A 142 -15.73 -16.52 3.61
C SER A 142 -14.36 -16.59 2.89
N LYS A 143 -14.33 -16.59 1.55
CA LYS A 143 -13.09 -16.57 0.77
C LYS A 143 -12.26 -15.31 1.03
N ILE A 144 -12.88 -14.14 0.99
CA ILE A 144 -12.21 -12.85 1.26
C ILE A 144 -11.74 -12.78 2.71
N PHE A 145 -12.62 -13.17 3.65
CA PHE A 145 -12.32 -13.16 5.08
C PHE A 145 -11.15 -14.09 5.41
N MET A 146 -11.20 -15.35 4.96
CA MET A 146 -10.14 -16.33 5.20
C MET A 146 -8.82 -15.94 4.54
N ASN A 147 -8.85 -15.25 3.40
CA ASN A 147 -7.64 -14.70 2.79
C ASN A 147 -6.97 -13.65 3.70
N ASN A 148 -7.76 -12.72 4.26
CA ASN A 148 -7.23 -11.71 5.19
C ASN A 148 -6.73 -12.33 6.49
N ILE A 149 -7.40 -13.37 7.02
CA ILE A 149 -6.92 -14.11 8.19
C ILE A 149 -5.58 -14.78 7.91
N LYS A 150 -5.39 -15.40 6.73
CA LYS A 150 -4.09 -15.98 6.35
C LYS A 150 -2.98 -14.91 6.34
N VAL A 151 -3.25 -13.75 5.76
CA VAL A 151 -2.29 -12.63 5.75
C VAL A 151 -1.98 -12.17 7.17
N LEU A 152 -2.99 -12.00 8.02
CA LEU A 152 -2.81 -11.66 9.43
C LEU A 152 -1.94 -12.69 10.17
N SER A 153 -2.17 -13.99 9.94
CA SER A 153 -1.34 -15.06 10.52
C SER A 153 0.12 -14.94 10.08
N PHE A 154 0.40 -14.66 8.81
CA PHE A 154 1.76 -14.40 8.34
C PHE A 154 2.38 -13.18 9.03
N CYS A 155 1.65 -12.06 9.15
CA CYS A 155 2.13 -10.87 9.84
C CYS A 155 2.48 -11.16 11.31
N ILE A 156 1.65 -11.92 12.02
CA ILE A 156 1.92 -12.32 13.41
C ILE A 156 3.18 -13.19 13.48
N LEU A 157 3.30 -14.20 12.62
CA LEU A 157 4.48 -15.07 12.60
C LEU A 157 5.77 -14.29 12.32
N PHE A 158 5.76 -13.39 11.34
CA PHE A 158 6.91 -12.57 11.02
C PHE A 158 7.21 -11.50 12.07
N SER A 159 6.25 -11.08 12.89
CA SER A 159 6.49 -10.12 13.96
C SER A 159 7.44 -10.65 15.06
N PHE A 160 7.60 -11.97 15.16
CA PHE A 160 8.55 -12.63 16.08
C PHE A 160 9.98 -12.74 15.53
N ILE A 161 10.20 -12.42 14.25
CA ILE A 161 11.51 -12.45 13.57
C ILE A 161 12.03 -11.03 13.43
#